data_AF-A0AB37WWP3-F1
#
_entry.id   AF-A0AB37WWP3-F1
#
_cell.length_a   1.000
_cell.length_b   1.000
_cell.length_c   1.000
_cell.angle_alpha   90.00
_cell.angle_beta   90.00
_cell.angle_gamma   90.00
#
_symmetry.space_group_name_H-M   'P 1'
#
loop_
_entity.id
_entity.type
_entity.pdbx_description
1 polymer ?
#
loop_
_entity_poly.entity_id
_entity_poly.type
_entity_poly.pdbx_seq_one_letter_code
_entity_poly.pdbx_strand_id
1 'polypeptide(L)'
;MIVFYFLQLAALAAAAAINDPLLNFGPFCGTPSPVYNNGTKATSWVEYFKELEKTSGQDGQGATDAWNANPGPIPWPRNSENKVVIPYCFTQEWDRKNIRHITESGMDKWIEYLGGTAGKDSGHAISFKERLDSEGKPMYCAPVKKYRDGWNAGIPYDTVAIEFMDGGGWGGSVGLTQNGKPWQNLVRLSDGFTLGGVLHELGHVLGQAHEHNREDRDTYVKVQYKPLADWEDASSIHM
;
A
#
# COMPACT_ATOMS: atom_id res chain seq x y z
N MET A 1 68.24 30.04 -19.29
CA MET A 1 68.01 28.76 -18.60
C MET A 1 66.57 28.69 -18.12
N ILE A 2 65.76 27.99 -18.92
CA ILE A 2 64.63 27.11 -18.61
C ILE A 2 63.64 27.55 -17.51
N VAL A 3 62.43 27.83 -18.01
CA VAL A 3 61.18 28.22 -17.36
C VAL A 3 60.61 27.08 -16.50
N PHE A 4 60.13 27.41 -15.31
CA PHE A 4 59.29 26.55 -14.47
C PHE A 4 57.92 26.34 -15.15
N TYR A 5 57.63 25.13 -15.62
CA TYR A 5 56.27 24.71 -15.95
C TYR A 5 55.78 23.72 -14.88
N PHE A 6 54.78 24.17 -14.12
CA PHE A 6 54.01 23.35 -13.20
C PHE A 6 53.28 22.24 -13.96
N LEU A 7 53.40 21.00 -13.48
CA LEU A 7 52.50 19.91 -13.84
C LEU A 7 51.07 20.28 -13.42
N GLN A 8 50.20 20.53 -14.39
CA GLN A 8 48.75 20.42 -14.18
C GLN A 8 48.34 18.98 -14.52
N LEU A 9 48.24 18.14 -13.49
CA LEU A 9 47.49 16.90 -13.56
C LEU A 9 46.00 17.27 -13.66
N ALA A 10 45.44 17.22 -14.87
CA ALA A 10 44.00 17.19 -15.04
C ALA A 10 43.49 15.84 -14.51
N ALA A 11 43.10 15.79 -13.25
CA ALA A 11 42.26 14.73 -12.73
C ALA A 11 40.89 14.88 -13.41
N LEU A 12 40.68 14.11 -14.48
CA LEU A 12 39.34 13.80 -14.97
C LEU A 12 38.62 13.10 -13.82
N ALA A 13 37.86 13.88 -13.04
CA ALA A 13 36.81 13.35 -12.22
C ALA A 13 35.82 12.72 -13.20
N ALA A 14 35.95 11.41 -13.42
CA ALA A 14 34.83 10.62 -13.87
C ALA A 14 33.75 10.86 -12.82
N ALA A 15 32.76 11.69 -13.14
CA ALA A 15 31.49 11.64 -12.48
C ALA A 15 30.97 10.23 -12.76
N ALA A 16 31.35 9.28 -11.90
CA ALA A 16 30.55 8.09 -11.72
C ALA A 16 29.17 8.65 -11.41
N ALA A 17 28.27 8.57 -12.39
CA ALA A 17 26.86 8.64 -12.12
C ALA A 17 26.65 7.62 -11.02
N ILE A 18 26.53 8.11 -9.79
CA ILE A 18 26.01 7.32 -8.71
C ILE A 18 24.60 7.08 -9.23
N ASN A 19 24.39 5.89 -9.79
CA ASN A 19 23.04 5.39 -9.97
C ASN A 19 22.50 5.38 -8.55
N ASP A 20 21.79 6.45 -8.20
CA ASP A 20 21.03 6.50 -6.97
C ASP A 20 20.21 5.21 -7.01
N PRO A 21 20.38 4.30 -6.05
CA PRO A 21 19.55 3.12 -6.03
C PRO A 21 18.13 3.65 -6.01
N LEU A 22 17.41 3.42 -7.11
CA LEU A 22 15.99 3.74 -7.26
C LEU A 22 15.36 3.55 -5.89
N LEU A 23 14.92 4.66 -5.29
CA LEU A 23 14.23 4.63 -4.01
C LEU A 23 13.16 3.55 -4.13
N ASN A 24 13.35 2.42 -3.41
CA ASN A 24 12.42 1.28 -3.38
C ASN A 24 11.13 1.63 -2.61
N PHE A 25 10.65 2.86 -2.71
CA PHE A 25 9.28 3.18 -2.39
C PHE A 25 8.43 2.70 -3.56
N GLY A 26 7.77 1.55 -3.38
CA GLY A 26 6.64 1.16 -4.23
C GLY A 26 5.64 2.34 -4.24
N PRO A 27 5.34 2.95 -5.40
CA PRO A 27 4.94 4.36 -5.42
C PRO A 27 3.47 4.65 -5.11
N PHE A 28 2.62 3.67 -4.78
CA PHE A 28 1.19 3.96 -4.62
C PHE A 28 0.56 3.23 -3.44
N CYS A 29 0.92 3.65 -2.23
CA CYS A 29 0.04 3.46 -1.08
C CYS A 29 -1.26 4.25 -1.32
N GLY A 30 -2.40 3.72 -0.87
CA GLY A 30 -3.66 4.43 -0.98
C GLY A 30 -4.36 4.36 -2.36
N THR A 31 -4.06 3.33 -3.16
CA THR A 31 -4.84 2.97 -4.36
C THR A 31 -5.50 1.60 -4.17
N PRO A 32 -6.68 1.34 -4.76
CA PRO A 32 -7.26 -0.01 -4.76
C PRO A 32 -6.29 -0.99 -5.46
N SER A 33 -6.17 -2.21 -4.93
CA SER A 33 -5.38 -3.24 -5.63
C SER A 33 -6.07 -3.56 -6.97
N PRO A 34 -5.38 -3.49 -8.12
CA PRO A 34 -5.93 -3.88 -9.40
C PRO A 34 -6.16 -5.39 -9.38
N VAL A 35 -7.42 -5.78 -9.57
CA VAL A 35 -7.86 -7.18 -9.64
C VAL A 35 -8.36 -7.46 -11.04
N TYR A 36 -7.69 -8.38 -11.72
CA TYR A 36 -8.04 -8.84 -13.06
C TYR A 36 -9.47 -9.39 -13.10
N ASN A 37 -10.06 -9.46 -14.29
CA ASN A 37 -11.43 -9.97 -14.47
C ASN A 37 -11.62 -11.43 -14.08
N ASN A 38 -10.56 -12.23 -14.11
CA ASN A 38 -10.55 -13.61 -13.64
C ASN A 38 -10.43 -13.73 -12.09
N GLY A 39 -10.37 -12.62 -11.36
CA GLY A 39 -10.23 -12.60 -9.90
C GLY A 39 -8.81 -12.85 -9.38
N THR A 40 -7.79 -12.80 -10.24
CA THR A 40 -6.39 -12.79 -9.79
C THR A 40 -5.90 -11.36 -9.59
N LYS A 41 -4.81 -11.19 -8.83
CA LYS A 41 -4.12 -9.90 -8.67
C LYS A 41 -2.77 -9.92 -9.39
N ALA A 42 -2.19 -8.76 -9.65
CA ALA A 42 -0.82 -8.65 -10.15
C ALA A 42 0.18 -9.31 -9.18
N THR A 43 1.14 -10.07 -9.73
CA THR A 43 2.16 -10.80 -8.96
C THR A 43 3.47 -10.03 -8.81
N SER A 44 3.64 -8.97 -9.60
CA SER A 44 4.79 -8.06 -9.56
C SER A 44 4.35 -6.61 -9.67
N TRP A 45 5.23 -5.69 -9.32
CA TRP A 45 4.99 -4.25 -9.52
C TRP A 45 4.77 -3.88 -10.98
N VAL A 46 5.53 -4.48 -11.90
CA VAL A 46 5.39 -4.23 -13.34
C VAL A 46 3.99 -4.61 -13.85
N GLU A 47 3.48 -5.76 -13.43
CA GLU A 47 2.11 -6.18 -13.76
C GLU A 47 1.06 -5.28 -13.12
N TYR A 48 1.32 -4.83 -11.89
CA TYR A 48 0.43 -3.92 -11.16
C TYR A 48 0.28 -2.61 -11.92
N PHE A 49 1.39 -1.97 -12.32
CA PHE A 49 1.37 -0.72 -13.08
C PHE A 49 0.63 -0.88 -14.39
N LYS A 50 0.96 -1.91 -15.17
CA LYS A 50 0.29 -2.19 -16.45
C LYS A 50 -1.21 -2.38 -16.30
N GLU A 51 -1.69 -2.92 -15.19
CA GLU A 51 -3.12 -3.09 -14.95
C GLU A 51 -3.77 -1.81 -14.39
N LEU A 52 -3.08 -1.11 -13.49
CA LEU A 52 -3.53 0.17 -12.96
C LEU A 52 -3.67 1.21 -14.09
N GLU A 53 -2.69 1.34 -14.99
CA GLU A 53 -2.71 2.25 -16.15
C GLU A 53 -3.89 2.02 -17.11
N LYS A 54 -4.48 0.81 -17.12
CA LYS A 54 -5.69 0.55 -17.93
C LYS A 54 -6.96 1.12 -17.29
N THR A 55 -6.93 1.36 -15.98
CA THR A 55 -8.11 1.70 -15.17
C THR A 55 -8.03 3.12 -14.59
N SER A 56 -6.84 3.57 -14.23
CA SER A 56 -6.50 4.99 -14.03
C SER A 56 -6.49 5.65 -15.40
N GLY A 57 -7.47 6.52 -15.65
CA GLY A 57 -7.62 7.19 -16.94
C GLY A 57 -6.37 8.00 -17.31
N GLN A 58 -6.21 8.30 -18.60
CA GLN A 58 -5.09 8.99 -19.24
C GLN A 58 -4.80 10.44 -18.76
N ASP A 59 -5.19 10.82 -17.54
CA ASP A 59 -5.04 12.16 -16.95
C ASP A 59 -4.55 12.14 -15.48
N GLY A 60 -3.91 11.04 -15.03
CA GLY A 60 -3.06 11.00 -13.83
C GLY A 60 -3.66 11.58 -12.54
N GLN A 61 -4.69 10.94 -11.98
CA GLN A 61 -5.35 11.42 -10.75
C GLN A 61 -5.16 10.49 -9.53
N GLY A 62 -3.92 10.13 -9.20
CA GLY A 62 -3.47 9.64 -7.89
C GLY A 62 -4.49 8.89 -7.00
N ALA A 63 -4.53 9.22 -5.69
CA ALA A 63 -5.52 8.65 -4.77
C ALA A 63 -6.97 9.10 -5.05
N THR A 64 -7.18 10.06 -5.96
CA THR A 64 -8.50 10.53 -6.38
C THR A 64 -9.29 9.40 -7.07
N ASP A 65 -8.61 8.48 -7.75
CA ASP A 65 -9.21 7.25 -8.30
C ASP A 65 -9.75 6.31 -7.21
N ALA A 66 -9.16 6.34 -6.00
CA ALA A 66 -9.78 5.65 -4.87
C ALA A 66 -11.15 6.31 -4.60
N TRP A 67 -11.18 7.61 -4.35
CA TRP A 67 -12.41 8.33 -3.96
C TRP A 67 -13.48 8.43 -5.05
N ASN A 68 -13.10 8.38 -6.34
CA ASN A 68 -14.01 8.47 -7.49
C ASN A 68 -14.34 7.12 -8.14
N ALA A 69 -13.73 6.01 -7.69
CA ALA A 69 -14.14 4.69 -8.17
C ALA A 69 -15.63 4.47 -7.86
N ASN A 70 -16.29 3.66 -8.67
CA ASN A 70 -17.67 3.25 -8.44
C ASN A 70 -17.74 1.72 -8.31
N PRO A 71 -17.90 1.18 -7.10
CA PRO A 71 -17.84 1.86 -5.79
C PRO A 71 -16.39 2.05 -5.33
N GLY A 72 -16.05 3.27 -4.91
CA GLY A 72 -14.78 3.63 -4.29
C GLY A 72 -14.69 3.05 -2.88
N PRO A 73 -13.60 3.32 -2.15
CA PRO A 73 -13.47 2.83 -0.80
C PRO A 73 -14.52 3.50 0.07
N ILE A 74 -15.26 2.67 0.79
CA ILE A 74 -16.24 3.11 1.78
C ILE A 74 -15.66 2.95 3.18
N PRO A 75 -16.21 3.66 4.19
CA PRO A 75 -15.93 3.34 5.57
C PRO A 75 -16.30 1.89 5.89
N TRP A 76 -15.49 1.23 6.72
CA TRP A 76 -15.81 -0.10 7.24
C TRP A 76 -17.15 -0.07 8.01
N PRO A 77 -18.05 -1.03 7.74
CA PRO A 77 -19.40 -0.98 8.30
C PRO A 77 -19.39 -1.24 9.81
N ARG A 78 -20.35 -0.63 10.50
CA ARG A 78 -20.65 -0.92 11.91
C ARG A 78 -21.53 -2.17 12.00
N ASN A 79 -21.24 -3.02 12.98
CA ASN A 79 -22.10 -4.15 13.34
C ASN A 79 -23.22 -3.72 14.31
N SER A 80 -24.07 -4.68 14.71
CA SER A 80 -25.17 -4.46 15.66
C SER A 80 -24.72 -4.02 17.05
N GLU A 81 -23.47 -4.23 17.43
CA GLU A 81 -22.85 -3.76 18.67
C GLU A 81 -22.22 -2.37 18.53
N ASN A 82 -22.45 -1.69 17.41
CA ASN A 82 -21.83 -0.40 17.07
C ASN A 82 -20.30 -0.45 16.97
N LYS A 83 -19.71 -1.63 16.75
CA LYS A 83 -18.28 -1.82 16.50
C LYS A 83 -18.00 -1.85 14.99
N VAL A 84 -16.86 -1.32 14.60
CA VAL A 84 -16.26 -1.47 13.27
C VAL A 84 -15.19 -2.54 13.39
N VAL A 85 -15.50 -3.74 12.91
CA VAL A 85 -14.57 -4.88 12.94
C VAL A 85 -13.95 -5.00 11.56
N ILE A 86 -12.64 -4.82 11.47
CA ILE A 86 -11.86 -4.96 10.24
C ILE A 86 -11.29 -6.39 10.22
N PRO A 87 -11.88 -7.30 9.43
CA PRO A 87 -11.38 -8.66 9.36
C PRO A 87 -10.11 -8.72 8.51
N TYR A 88 -9.12 -9.49 8.95
CA TYR A 88 -7.91 -9.72 8.17
C TYR A 88 -7.52 -11.20 8.16
N CYS A 89 -6.75 -11.58 7.15
CA CYS A 89 -5.99 -12.83 7.14
C CYS A 89 -4.59 -12.54 6.60
N PHE A 90 -3.61 -13.33 7.02
CA PHE A 90 -2.36 -13.39 6.29
C PHE A 90 -2.60 -14.19 5.01
N THR A 91 -1.91 -13.80 3.94
CA THR A 91 -2.07 -14.43 2.64
C THR A 91 -1.75 -15.92 2.73
N GLN A 92 -0.65 -16.28 3.43
CA GLN A 92 -0.27 -17.64 3.77
C GLN A 92 0.43 -17.74 5.13
N GLU A 93 0.72 -18.98 5.55
CA GLU A 93 1.47 -19.29 6.77
C GLU A 93 2.85 -18.63 6.79
N TRP A 94 3.54 -18.59 5.64
CA TRP A 94 4.84 -17.94 5.53
C TRP A 94 4.75 -16.43 5.79
N ASP A 95 3.75 -15.73 5.22
CA ASP A 95 3.54 -14.30 5.50
C ASP A 95 3.28 -14.11 6.99
N ARG A 96 2.37 -14.90 7.56
CA ARG A 96 2.05 -14.86 9.00
C ARG A 96 3.30 -15.04 9.86
N LYS A 97 4.15 -16.03 9.55
CA LYS A 97 5.37 -16.30 10.31
C LYS A 97 6.34 -15.12 10.30
N ASN A 98 6.48 -14.43 9.17
CA ASN A 98 7.46 -13.37 9.01
C ASN A 98 6.97 -12.01 9.52
N ILE A 99 5.72 -11.63 9.25
CA ILE A 99 5.25 -10.25 9.49
C ILE A 99 4.12 -10.12 10.51
N ARG A 100 3.61 -11.22 11.09
CA ARG A 100 2.52 -11.12 12.08
C ARG A 100 2.86 -10.24 13.26
N HIS A 101 4.03 -10.44 13.85
CA HIS A 101 4.44 -9.72 15.05
C HIS A 101 4.41 -8.19 14.85
N ILE A 102 4.97 -7.70 13.73
CA ILE A 102 5.01 -6.26 13.44
C ILE A 102 3.64 -5.74 12.99
N THR A 103 2.87 -6.54 12.23
CA THR A 103 1.52 -6.19 11.79
C THR A 103 0.60 -5.99 12.99
N GLU A 104 0.56 -6.95 13.90
CA GLU A 104 -0.27 -6.88 15.10
C GLU A 104 0.23 -5.80 16.08
N SER A 105 1.55 -5.59 16.18
CA SER A 105 2.09 -4.45 16.94
C SER A 105 1.63 -3.11 16.37
N GLY A 106 1.55 -2.98 15.04
CA GLY A 106 1.01 -1.80 14.38
C GLY A 106 -0.49 -1.61 14.66
N MET A 107 -1.27 -2.69 14.62
CA MET A 107 -2.69 -2.67 14.99
C MET A 107 -2.88 -2.24 16.45
N ASP A 108 -2.15 -2.85 17.38
CA ASP A 108 -2.19 -2.50 18.80
C ASP A 108 -1.80 -1.04 19.03
N LYS A 109 -0.79 -0.55 18.29
CA LYS A 109 -0.35 0.84 18.39
C LYS A 109 -1.39 1.83 17.84
N TRP A 110 -2.12 1.48 16.79
CA TRP A 110 -3.29 2.24 16.35
C TRP A 110 -4.36 2.31 17.44
N ILE A 111 -4.69 1.18 18.07
CA ILE A 111 -5.67 1.13 19.17
C ILE A 111 -5.20 1.98 20.36
N GLU A 112 -3.92 1.94 20.71
CA GLU A 112 -3.33 2.81 21.73
C GLU A 112 -3.52 4.30 21.37
N TYR A 113 -3.16 4.70 20.15
CA TYR A 113 -3.28 6.10 19.69
C TYR A 113 -4.73 6.58 19.55
N LEU A 114 -5.67 5.66 19.33
CA LEU A 114 -7.10 5.95 19.33
C LEU A 114 -7.69 6.04 20.74
N GLY A 115 -6.87 5.92 21.80
CA GLY A 115 -7.31 6.08 23.19
C GLY A 115 -7.70 4.77 23.87
N GLY A 116 -7.24 3.63 23.36
CA GLY A 116 -7.51 2.30 23.92
C GLY A 116 -8.51 1.51 23.10
N THR A 117 -9.16 0.51 23.71
CA THR A 117 -10.10 -0.36 23.00
C THR A 117 -11.34 0.40 22.53
N ALA A 118 -11.95 -0.06 21.42
CA ALA A 118 -13.18 0.51 20.88
C ALA A 118 -14.29 0.63 21.95
N GLY A 119 -14.82 1.83 22.13
CA GLY A 119 -15.80 2.09 23.16
C GLY A 119 -16.16 3.57 23.28
N LYS A 120 -17.08 3.85 24.20
CA LYS A 120 -17.53 5.22 24.47
C LYS A 120 -16.38 6.09 25.00
N ASP A 121 -15.52 5.53 25.82
CA ASP A 121 -14.44 6.27 26.50
C ASP A 121 -13.30 6.66 25.55
N SER A 122 -12.97 5.78 24.60
CA SER A 122 -11.96 6.04 23.56
C SER A 122 -12.53 6.83 22.36
N GLY A 123 -13.84 6.87 22.19
CA GLY A 123 -14.51 7.67 21.16
C GLY A 123 -14.44 7.08 19.74
N HIS A 124 -13.92 5.87 19.57
CA HIS A 124 -13.87 5.16 18.29
C HIS A 124 -14.51 3.76 18.40
N ALA A 125 -14.74 3.14 17.25
CA ALA A 125 -15.37 1.82 17.15
C ALA A 125 -14.47 0.75 16.50
N ILE A 126 -13.23 1.12 16.14
CA ILE A 126 -12.32 0.31 15.33
C ILE A 126 -11.74 -0.85 16.14
N SER A 127 -11.77 -2.04 15.55
CA SER A 127 -11.06 -3.22 16.04
C SER A 127 -10.60 -4.07 14.86
N PHE A 128 -9.47 -4.76 15.02
CA PHE A 128 -8.95 -5.71 14.03
C PHE A 128 -9.26 -7.14 14.50
N LYS A 129 -9.57 -8.03 13.56
CA LYS A 129 -9.86 -9.44 13.88
C LYS A 129 -9.28 -10.39 12.84
N GLU A 130 -8.34 -11.24 13.25
CA GLU A 130 -7.84 -12.32 12.41
C GLU A 130 -8.99 -13.30 12.11
N ARG A 131 -9.11 -13.74 10.86
CA ARG A 131 -10.04 -14.81 10.46
C ARG A 131 -9.51 -16.15 11.00
N LEU A 132 -10.31 -16.78 11.85
CA LEU A 132 -10.03 -18.10 12.41
C LEU A 132 -11.10 -19.10 11.96
N ASP A 133 -10.73 -20.37 11.87
CA ASP A 133 -11.67 -21.46 11.61
C ASP A 133 -12.46 -21.85 12.87
N SER A 134 -13.32 -22.86 12.77
CA SER A 134 -14.13 -23.35 13.90
C SER A 134 -13.31 -23.93 15.05
N GLU A 135 -12.04 -24.27 14.83
CA GLU A 135 -11.12 -24.79 15.84
C GLU A 135 -10.23 -23.67 16.43
N GLY A 136 -10.41 -22.43 15.98
CA GLY A 136 -9.60 -21.29 16.41
C GLY A 136 -8.24 -21.21 15.73
N LYS A 137 -8.01 -21.95 14.64
CA LYS A 137 -6.77 -21.88 13.86
C LYS A 137 -6.84 -20.78 12.81
N PRO A 138 -5.71 -20.13 12.47
CA PRO A 138 -5.70 -19.07 11.48
C PRO A 138 -6.12 -19.59 10.10
N MET A 139 -7.04 -18.86 9.46
CA MET A 139 -7.37 -19.09 8.06
C MET A 139 -6.53 -18.17 7.18
N TYR A 140 -6.02 -18.70 6.08
CA TYR A 140 -5.21 -17.95 5.12
C TYR A 140 -6.04 -17.48 3.94
N CYS A 141 -5.72 -16.29 3.42
CA CYS A 141 -6.46 -15.70 2.29
C CYS A 141 -6.26 -16.49 1.00
N ALA A 142 -5.12 -17.15 0.84
CA ALA A 142 -4.79 -18.01 -0.29
C ALA A 142 -4.77 -19.49 0.12
N PRO A 143 -5.26 -20.42 -0.72
CA PRO A 143 -5.13 -21.84 -0.46
C PRO A 143 -3.71 -22.32 -0.76
N VAL A 144 -3.20 -23.25 0.06
CA VAL A 144 -1.83 -23.79 -0.01
C VAL A 144 -1.43 -24.24 -1.43
N LYS A 145 -2.36 -24.86 -2.19
CA LYS A 145 -2.08 -25.44 -3.51
C LYS A 145 -1.98 -24.42 -4.66
N LYS A 146 -2.54 -23.21 -4.52
CA LYS A 146 -2.53 -22.19 -5.59
C LYS A 146 -1.69 -20.96 -5.25
N TYR A 147 -0.89 -21.04 -4.18
CA TYR A 147 -0.09 -19.94 -3.66
C TYR A 147 -0.90 -18.61 -3.67
N ARG A 148 -0.28 -17.49 -4.04
CA ARG A 148 -0.89 -16.15 -4.12
C ARG A 148 -1.87 -15.97 -5.29
N ASP A 149 -2.04 -16.99 -6.13
CA ASP A 149 -2.83 -16.91 -7.37
C ASP A 149 -4.30 -17.32 -7.17
N GLY A 150 -4.66 -17.82 -5.98
CA GLY A 150 -6.02 -18.24 -5.66
C GLY A 150 -6.55 -17.61 -4.38
N TRP A 151 -7.85 -17.37 -4.31
CA TRP A 151 -8.52 -16.96 -3.08
C TRP A 151 -9.13 -18.15 -2.37
N ASN A 152 -9.03 -18.18 -1.04
CA ASN A 152 -9.70 -19.16 -0.20
C ASN A 152 -11.20 -18.87 -0.19
N ALA A 153 -12.00 -19.72 -0.83
CA ALA A 153 -13.44 -19.54 -0.96
C ALA A 153 -14.20 -19.49 0.39
N GLY A 154 -13.58 -19.94 1.49
CA GLY A 154 -14.13 -19.79 2.84
C GLY A 154 -13.92 -18.40 3.46
N ILE A 155 -13.14 -17.52 2.82
CA ILE A 155 -12.87 -16.17 3.29
C ILE A 155 -13.76 -15.16 2.55
N PRO A 156 -14.57 -14.35 3.25
CA PRO A 156 -15.35 -13.28 2.64
C PRO A 156 -14.44 -12.20 2.01
N TYR A 157 -14.87 -11.62 0.88
CA TYR A 157 -14.08 -10.62 0.14
C TYR A 157 -13.93 -9.27 0.85
N ASP A 158 -14.69 -9.02 1.92
CA ASP A 158 -14.48 -7.89 2.83
C ASP A 158 -13.29 -8.08 3.78
N THR A 159 -12.45 -9.09 3.56
CA THR A 159 -11.27 -9.38 4.39
C THR A 159 -10.03 -8.70 3.82
N VAL A 160 -9.28 -8.01 4.68
CA VAL A 160 -7.96 -7.46 4.32
C VAL A 160 -6.95 -8.60 4.23
N ALA A 161 -6.36 -8.79 3.06
CA ALA A 161 -5.24 -9.69 2.88
C ALA A 161 -3.94 -8.99 3.27
N ILE A 162 -3.15 -9.60 4.16
CA ILE A 162 -1.82 -9.12 4.55
C ILE A 162 -0.77 -9.99 3.86
N GLU A 163 0.11 -9.38 3.08
CA GLU A 163 1.11 -10.06 2.25
C GLU A 163 2.51 -9.52 2.55
N PHE A 164 3.49 -10.41 2.63
CA PHE A 164 4.90 -10.03 2.72
C PHE A 164 5.58 -10.17 1.35
N MET A 165 6.38 -9.22 0.91
CA MET A 165 7.15 -9.34 -0.34
C MET A 165 8.61 -9.00 -0.08
N ASP A 166 9.50 -9.95 -0.32
CA ASP A 166 10.95 -9.74 -0.22
C ASP A 166 11.45 -8.85 -1.37
N GLY A 167 12.23 -7.81 -1.07
CA GLY A 167 12.72 -6.83 -2.05
C GLY A 167 11.60 -6.06 -2.78
N GLY A 168 10.44 -6.00 -2.14
CA GLY A 168 9.21 -5.42 -2.66
C GLY A 168 9.01 -3.96 -2.25
N GLY A 169 7.80 -3.47 -2.52
CA GLY A 169 7.35 -2.16 -2.12
C GLY A 169 6.30 -2.27 -1.02
N TRP A 170 6.00 -1.13 -0.42
CA TRP A 170 4.97 -0.98 0.60
C TRP A 170 3.68 -0.51 -0.05
N GLY A 171 2.52 -0.92 0.49
CA GLY A 171 1.25 -0.39 0.01
C GLY A 171 0.04 -0.99 0.71
N GLY A 172 -1.02 -0.19 0.82
CA GLY A 172 -2.29 -0.59 1.40
C GLY A 172 -3.47 0.01 0.62
N SER A 173 -4.52 -0.78 0.45
CA SER A 173 -5.81 -0.29 -0.04
C SER A 173 -6.42 0.71 0.95
N VAL A 174 -7.06 1.76 0.45
CA VAL A 174 -7.79 2.74 1.28
C VAL A 174 -9.14 2.15 1.70
N GLY A 175 -9.50 2.21 2.98
CA GLY A 175 -10.83 1.84 3.46
C GLY A 175 -11.27 0.43 3.04
N LEU A 176 -12.58 0.25 2.87
CA LEU A 176 -13.17 -0.99 2.37
C LEU A 176 -13.56 -0.84 0.90
N THR A 177 -12.98 -1.66 0.03
CA THR A 177 -13.43 -1.83 -1.36
C THR A 177 -14.42 -3.01 -1.46
N GLN A 178 -15.50 -2.83 -2.23
CA GLN A 178 -16.56 -3.85 -2.44
C GLN A 178 -16.93 -4.01 -3.92
N ASN A 179 -15.95 -4.31 -4.77
CA ASN A 179 -16.16 -4.62 -6.19
C ASN A 179 -16.58 -6.09 -6.45
N GLY A 180 -16.79 -6.88 -5.40
CA GLY A 180 -17.22 -8.27 -5.50
C GLY A 180 -16.13 -9.25 -5.96
N LYS A 181 -14.86 -8.82 -5.98
CA LYS A 181 -13.72 -9.66 -6.35
C LYS A 181 -12.80 -9.92 -5.14
N PRO A 182 -12.07 -11.04 -5.11
CA PRO A 182 -11.01 -11.26 -4.12
C PRO A 182 -9.89 -10.23 -4.25
N TRP A 183 -9.00 -10.14 -3.26
CA TRP A 183 -7.80 -9.28 -3.26
C TRP A 183 -8.05 -7.76 -3.32
N GLN A 184 -9.29 -7.30 -3.34
CA GLN A 184 -9.65 -5.89 -3.40
C GLN A 184 -9.19 -5.09 -2.15
N ASN A 185 -9.05 -5.75 -1.01
CA ASN A 185 -8.52 -5.19 0.24
C ASN A 185 -7.18 -5.87 0.53
N LEU A 186 -6.07 -5.15 0.37
CA LEU A 186 -4.73 -5.72 0.42
C LEU A 186 -3.77 -4.76 1.10
N VAL A 187 -2.93 -5.30 1.98
CA VAL A 187 -1.74 -4.65 2.52
C VAL A 187 -0.53 -5.47 2.15
N ARG A 188 0.46 -4.83 1.53
CA ARG A 188 1.78 -5.38 1.22
C ARG A 188 2.81 -4.72 2.12
N LEU A 189 3.52 -5.55 2.85
CA LEU A 189 4.68 -5.17 3.65
C LEU A 189 5.92 -5.76 2.99
N SER A 190 7.04 -5.05 3.05
CA SER A 190 8.30 -5.52 2.49
C SER A 190 9.38 -5.68 3.56
N ASP A 191 10.57 -6.13 3.16
CA ASP A 191 11.73 -6.23 4.03
C ASP A 191 12.14 -4.84 4.55
N GLY A 192 12.92 -4.82 5.63
CA GLY A 192 13.24 -3.57 6.32
C GLY A 192 12.05 -2.93 7.05
N PHE A 193 11.00 -3.70 7.35
CA PHE A 193 9.80 -3.20 8.00
C PHE A 193 10.09 -2.38 9.26
N THR A 194 9.44 -1.23 9.32
CA THR A 194 9.43 -0.36 10.49
C THR A 194 8.01 -0.29 11.05
N LEU A 195 7.88 -0.06 12.35
CA LEU A 195 6.58 0.18 12.96
C LEU A 195 5.86 1.37 12.31
N GLY A 196 6.62 2.43 11.95
CA GLY A 196 6.07 3.59 11.25
C GLY A 196 5.49 3.25 9.87
N GLY A 197 6.21 2.45 9.08
CA GLY A 197 5.71 1.98 7.77
C GLY A 197 4.47 1.10 7.91
N VAL A 198 4.44 0.19 8.88
CA VAL A 198 3.23 -0.62 9.15
C VAL A 198 2.06 0.25 9.59
N LEU A 199 2.29 1.22 10.48
CA LEU A 199 1.26 2.18 10.89
C LEU A 199 0.70 2.97 9.70
N HIS A 200 1.58 3.40 8.79
CA HIS A 200 1.21 4.10 7.56
C HIS A 200 0.27 3.25 6.68
N GLU A 201 0.67 2.01 6.38
CA GLU A 201 -0.17 1.14 5.54
C GLU A 201 -1.48 0.73 6.21
N LEU A 202 -1.49 0.54 7.53
CA LEU A 202 -2.72 0.33 8.29
C LEU A 202 -3.59 1.59 8.32
N GLY A 203 -3.00 2.80 8.29
CA GLY A 203 -3.73 4.05 8.16
C GLY A 203 -4.55 4.12 6.88
N HIS A 204 -4.02 3.60 5.77
CA HIS A 204 -4.79 3.42 4.54
C HIS A 204 -5.98 2.49 4.74
N VAL A 205 -5.81 1.35 5.41
CA VAL A 205 -6.94 0.46 5.74
C VAL A 205 -8.01 1.22 6.53
N LEU A 206 -7.65 2.16 7.41
CA LEU A 206 -8.61 2.99 8.15
C LEU A 206 -9.30 4.08 7.30
N GLY A 207 -8.90 4.25 6.04
CA GLY A 207 -9.47 5.23 5.11
C GLY A 207 -8.66 6.50 4.94
N GLN A 208 -7.43 6.58 5.46
CA GLN A 208 -6.59 7.76 5.30
C GLN A 208 -5.89 7.73 3.95
N ALA A 209 -5.94 8.84 3.20
CA ALA A 209 -5.09 9.04 2.03
C ALA A 209 -3.79 9.76 2.43
N HIS A 210 -2.83 9.88 1.51
CA HIS A 210 -1.67 10.73 1.75
C HIS A 210 -2.11 12.19 1.95
N GLU A 211 -1.48 12.88 2.91
CA GLU A 211 -1.84 14.25 3.28
C GLU A 211 -1.73 15.25 2.12
N HIS A 212 -0.74 15.06 1.24
CA HIS A 212 -0.55 15.89 0.06
C HIS A 212 -1.62 15.66 -1.03
N ASN A 213 -2.60 14.76 -0.82
CA ASN A 213 -3.75 14.57 -1.70
C ASN A 213 -4.99 15.33 -1.22
N ARG A 214 -4.91 16.09 -0.12
CA ARG A 214 -6.00 16.97 0.31
C ARG A 214 -6.38 17.98 -0.76
N GLU A 215 -7.66 18.32 -0.83
CA GLU A 215 -8.18 19.32 -1.76
C GLU A 215 -7.58 20.71 -1.55
N ASP A 216 -7.19 21.05 -0.32
CA ASP A 216 -6.63 22.34 0.06
C ASP A 216 -5.09 22.37 0.07
N ARG A 217 -4.42 21.30 -0.40
CA ARG A 217 -2.96 21.15 -0.32
C ARG A 217 -2.19 22.33 -0.92
N ASP A 218 -2.70 22.95 -1.98
CA ASP A 218 -1.99 23.98 -2.74
C ASP A 218 -1.87 25.30 -1.94
N THR A 219 -2.56 25.38 -0.80
CA THR A 219 -2.39 26.43 0.23
C THR A 219 -1.11 26.23 1.06
N TYR A 220 -0.64 24.99 1.20
CA TYR A 220 0.43 24.60 2.14
C TYR A 220 1.69 24.10 1.45
N VAL A 221 1.54 23.45 0.29
CA VAL A 221 2.64 22.85 -0.47
C VAL A 221 2.56 23.24 -1.94
N LYS A 222 3.73 23.31 -2.59
CA LYS A 222 3.82 23.50 -4.04
C LYS A 222 4.47 22.26 -4.66
N VAL A 223 3.74 21.58 -5.53
CA VAL A 223 4.27 20.43 -6.27
C VAL A 223 5.20 20.93 -7.37
N GLN A 224 6.45 20.47 -7.36
CA GLN A 224 7.37 20.64 -8.48
C GLN A 224 7.24 19.42 -9.38
N TYR A 225 6.55 19.58 -10.51
CA TYR A 225 6.24 18.45 -11.38
C TYR A 225 7.42 17.97 -12.23
N LYS A 226 8.31 18.87 -12.66
CA LYS A 226 9.50 18.53 -13.47
C LYS A 226 10.39 17.39 -12.96
N PRO A 227 10.68 17.30 -11.65
CA PRO A 227 11.49 16.18 -11.12
C PRO A 227 10.71 14.88 -10.91
N LEU A 228 9.42 14.80 -11.23
CA LEU A 228 8.69 13.54 -11.19
C LEU A 228 9.23 12.57 -12.24
N ALA A 229 9.29 11.27 -11.90
CA ALA A 229 10.00 10.27 -12.67
C ALA A 229 9.47 10.10 -14.11
N ASP A 230 8.20 10.40 -14.33
CA ASP A 230 7.45 10.27 -15.58
C ASP A 230 7.08 11.63 -16.21
N TRP A 231 7.66 12.73 -15.71
CA TRP A 231 7.32 14.08 -16.17
C TRP A 231 7.45 14.27 -17.69
N GLU A 232 8.56 13.82 -18.27
CA GLU A 232 8.82 13.99 -19.71
C GLU A 232 7.80 13.23 -20.56
N ASP A 233 7.43 12.01 -20.16
CA ASP A 233 6.45 11.19 -20.85
C ASP A 233 5.05 11.82 -20.75
N ALA A 234 4.63 12.24 -19.56
CA ALA A 234 3.32 12.85 -19.32
C ALA A 234 3.16 14.22 -20.00
N SER A 235 4.20 15.05 -19.98
CA SER A 235 4.16 16.40 -20.57
C SER A 235 4.13 16.40 -22.11
N SER A 236 4.46 15.27 -22.75
CA SER A 236 4.43 15.11 -24.21
C SER A 236 3.05 14.78 -24.79
N ILE A 237 2.08 14.36 -23.96
CA ILE A 237 0.72 13.94 -24.39
C ILE A 237 -0.18 15.15 -24.72
N HIS A 238 0.22 16.36 -24.33
CA HIS A 238 -0.54 17.60 -24.54
C HIS A 238 0.16 18.64 -25.44
N MET A 239 1.03 18.21 -26.37
CA MET A 239 1.54 19.05 -27.47
C MET A 239 1.06 18.57 -28.83
#